data_AF-A0A060C973-F1
#
_entry.id   AF-A0A060C973-F1
#
_cell.length_a   1.000
_cell.length_b   1.000
_cell.length_c   1.000
_cell.angle_alpha   90.00
_cell.angle_beta   90.00
_cell.angle_gamma   90.00
#
_symmetry.space_group_name_H-M   'P 1'
#
loop_
_entity.id
_entity.type
_entity.pdbx_description
1 polymer ?
#
loop_
_entity_poly.entity_id
_entity_poly.type
_entity_poly.pdbx_seq_one_letter_code
_entity_poly.pdbx_strand_id
1 'polypeptide(L)'
;MQEIDVPALQAKLRAQKQVLELPLPPGSVALKDLPGLVVDDAEAEFTGEWTASSSSGGVDGFYRHDGNESKGTKTARFAVRVPQSGRYEVRLAYAMAPNRATNVPVAVTHADGAKSFVVNERRVPDIDRAFVSLGVFR
;
A
#
# COMPACT_ATOMS: atom_id res chain seq x y z
N MET A 1 12.09 30.02 -10.25
CA MET A 1 12.00 28.73 -9.54
C MET A 1 13.44 28.29 -9.30
N GLN A 2 13.88 28.16 -8.06
CA GLN A 2 15.28 27.83 -7.75
C GLN A 2 15.48 26.33 -7.91
N GLU A 3 16.43 25.92 -8.76
CA GLU A 3 16.87 24.54 -8.85
C GLU A 3 17.64 24.18 -7.57
N ILE A 4 17.13 23.22 -6.81
CA ILE A 4 17.81 22.68 -5.63
C ILE A 4 18.65 21.50 -6.11
N ASP A 5 19.96 21.61 -5.94
CA ASP A 5 20.87 20.46 -6.10
C ASP A 5 20.68 19.50 -4.91
N VAL A 6 19.82 18.51 -5.11
CA VAL A 6 19.46 17.50 -4.10
C VAL A 6 20.68 16.71 -3.61
N PRO A 7 21.59 16.23 -4.47
CA PRO A 7 22.84 15.61 -4.04
C PRO A 7 23.70 16.48 -3.13
N ALA A 8 23.92 17.76 -3.50
CA ALA A 8 24.71 18.69 -2.69
C ALA A 8 24.05 18.99 -1.34
N LEU A 9 22.71 19.11 -1.34
CA LEU A 9 21.93 19.29 -0.12
C LEU A 9 22.05 18.06 0.80
N GLN A 10 21.88 16.84 0.26
CA GLN A 10 22.01 15.61 1.04
C GLN A 10 23.41 15.44 1.67
N ALA A 11 24.48 15.76 0.92
CA ALA A 11 25.84 15.71 1.44
C ALA A 11 26.03 16.68 2.62
N LYS A 12 25.47 17.89 2.52
CA LYS A 12 25.48 18.89 3.59
C LYS A 12 24.70 18.44 4.83
N LEU A 13 23.53 17.84 4.64
CA LEU A 13 22.70 17.30 5.74
C LEU A 13 23.43 16.16 6.47
N ARG A 14 24.10 15.24 5.74
CA ARG A 14 24.95 14.19 6.34
C ARG A 14 26.09 14.78 7.17
N ALA A 15 26.80 15.78 6.62
CA ALA A 15 27.90 16.45 7.33
C ALA A 15 27.43 17.12 8.63
N GLN A 16 26.18 17.59 8.66
CA GLN A 16 25.53 18.18 9.83
C GLN A 16 24.91 17.15 10.77
N LYS A 17 25.12 15.85 10.54
CA LYS A 17 24.49 14.74 11.29
C LYS A 17 22.96 14.83 11.32
N GLN A 18 22.37 15.47 10.32
CA GLN A 18 20.92 15.52 10.18
C GLN A 18 20.43 14.17 9.65
N VAL A 19 19.28 13.76 10.16
CA VAL A 19 18.60 12.54 9.74
C VAL A 19 18.07 12.76 8.34
N LEU A 20 18.60 11.99 7.38
CA LEU A 20 18.14 12.01 5.99
C LEU A 20 16.91 11.13 5.73
N GLU A 21 16.73 10.11 6.57
CA GLU A 21 15.66 9.13 6.45
C GLU A 21 14.97 9.02 7.80
N LEU A 22 13.69 9.37 7.85
CA LEU A 22 12.90 9.15 9.05
C LEU A 22 12.69 7.65 9.24
N PRO A 23 12.89 7.12 10.47
CA PRO A 23 12.55 5.74 10.76
C PRO A 23 11.05 5.52 10.52
N LEU A 24 10.70 4.37 9.94
CA LEU A 24 9.31 4.02 9.70
C LEU A 24 8.54 3.88 11.01
N PRO A 25 7.23 4.21 11.02
CA PRO A 25 6.37 3.95 12.16
C PRO A 25 6.42 2.47 12.57
N PRO A 26 6.29 2.15 13.88
CA PRO A 26 6.16 0.77 14.32
C PRO A 26 5.00 0.04 13.62
N GLY A 27 5.27 -1.16 13.10
CA GLY A 27 4.28 -1.94 12.35
C GLY A 27 4.25 -1.67 10.84
N SER A 28 5.11 -0.78 10.35
CA SER A 28 5.32 -0.58 8.91
C SER A 28 6.27 -1.61 8.30
N VAL A 29 6.14 -1.80 6.99
CA VAL A 29 7.08 -2.55 6.17
C VAL A 29 7.66 -1.63 5.11
N ALA A 30 8.98 -1.64 4.92
CA ALA A 30 9.60 -0.81 3.89
C ALA A 30 9.35 -1.41 2.50
N LEU A 31 8.93 -0.58 1.54
CA LEU A 31 8.65 -0.99 0.17
C LEU A 31 9.86 -1.66 -0.47
N LYS A 32 11.06 -1.11 -0.22
CA LYS A 32 12.34 -1.62 -0.74
C LYS A 32 12.69 -3.04 -0.26
N ASP A 33 12.12 -3.47 0.86
CA ASP A 33 12.39 -4.78 1.46
C ASP A 33 11.34 -5.83 1.02
N LEU A 34 10.29 -5.41 0.30
CA LEU A 34 9.24 -6.31 -0.17
C LEU A 34 9.67 -7.04 -1.45
N PRO A 35 9.51 -8.37 -1.52
CA PRO A 35 9.77 -9.12 -2.73
C PRO A 35 8.64 -8.95 -3.75
N GLY A 36 9.00 -9.05 -5.04
CA GLY A 36 8.04 -9.12 -6.14
C GLY A 36 7.63 -7.76 -6.70
N LEU A 37 6.44 -7.70 -7.28
CA LEU A 37 5.86 -6.47 -7.83
C LEU A 37 4.95 -5.87 -6.78
N VAL A 38 5.27 -4.67 -6.31
CA VAL A 38 4.47 -3.95 -5.32
C VAL A 38 4.01 -2.64 -5.93
N VAL A 39 2.71 -2.36 -5.78
CA VAL A 39 2.10 -1.07 -6.13
C VAL A 39 1.57 -0.50 -4.84
N ASP A 40 2.23 0.55 -4.37
CA ASP A 40 1.84 1.26 -3.15
C ASP A 40 0.62 2.15 -3.41
N ASP A 41 -0.04 2.62 -2.35
CA ASP A 41 -1.17 3.52 -2.49
C ASP A 41 -0.76 4.85 -3.17
N ALA A 42 0.49 5.30 -3.04
CA ALA A 42 1.01 6.45 -3.79
C ALA A 42 0.87 6.32 -5.32
N GLU A 43 0.82 5.11 -5.85
CA GLU A 43 0.72 4.81 -7.29
C GLU A 43 -0.68 4.36 -7.73
N ALA A 44 -1.64 4.30 -6.80
CA ALA A 44 -3.00 3.84 -7.08
C ALA A 44 -3.90 4.93 -7.66
N GLU A 45 -4.86 4.53 -8.49
CA GLU A 45 -5.93 5.39 -9.01
C GLU A 45 -7.10 5.38 -8.02
N PHE A 46 -7.50 6.55 -7.53
CA PHE A 46 -8.63 6.68 -6.60
C PHE A 46 -9.84 7.33 -7.26
N THR A 47 -11.01 6.79 -6.95
CA THR A 47 -12.31 7.42 -7.21
C THR A 47 -12.91 7.85 -5.87
N GLY A 48 -13.40 9.09 -5.83
CA GLY A 48 -13.92 9.72 -4.62
C GLY A 48 -12.83 10.17 -3.64
N GLU A 49 -13.24 10.77 -2.53
CA GLU A 49 -12.31 11.29 -1.52
C GLU A 49 -11.69 10.18 -0.66
N TRP A 50 -10.37 10.17 -0.51
CA TRP A 50 -9.60 9.27 0.34
C TRP A 50 -8.64 10.05 1.21
N THR A 51 -8.60 9.73 2.49
CA THR A 51 -7.73 10.40 3.48
C THR A 51 -6.45 9.62 3.67
N ALA A 52 -5.30 10.27 3.47
CA ALA A 52 -3.99 9.70 3.78
C ALA A 52 -3.72 9.72 5.29
N SER A 53 -3.06 8.68 5.78
CA SER A 53 -2.74 8.53 7.20
C SER A 53 -1.44 7.74 7.39
N SER A 54 -0.80 7.96 8.52
CA SER A 54 0.40 7.22 8.99
C SER A 54 0.23 6.65 10.39
N SER A 55 -0.99 6.74 10.95
CA SER A 55 -1.27 6.45 12.37
C SER A 55 -1.17 4.98 12.76
N SER A 56 -1.12 4.07 11.79
CA SER A 56 -1.17 2.62 12.01
C SER A 56 -0.08 1.88 11.23
N GLY A 57 0.95 2.61 10.77
CA GLY A 57 1.94 2.08 9.84
C GLY A 57 1.38 1.86 8.44
N GLY A 58 1.87 0.84 7.76
CA GLY A 58 1.57 0.57 6.34
C GLY A 58 2.83 0.28 5.54
N VAL A 59 2.69 0.12 4.23
CA VAL A 59 3.85 0.09 3.32
C VAL A 59 4.46 1.49 3.31
N ASP A 60 5.77 1.58 3.57
CA ASP A 60 6.50 2.83 3.81
C ASP A 60 5.88 3.77 4.86
N GLY A 61 5.03 3.24 5.75
CA GLY A 61 4.43 4.01 6.84
C GLY A 61 3.20 4.82 6.50
N PHE A 62 2.65 4.67 5.29
CA PHE A 62 1.46 5.38 4.85
C PHE A 62 0.38 4.40 4.37
N TYR A 63 -0.85 4.90 4.40
CA TYR A 63 -2.02 4.26 3.83
C TYR A 63 -3.12 5.30 3.61
N ARG A 64 -4.16 4.93 2.85
CA ARG A 64 -5.38 5.73 2.70
C ARG A 64 -6.61 5.01 3.22
N HIS A 65 -7.58 5.77 3.69
CA HIS A 65 -8.88 5.27 4.13
C HIS A 65 -10.05 6.14 3.63
N ASP A 66 -11.23 5.55 3.56
CA ASP A 66 -12.45 6.15 2.99
C ASP A 66 -13.22 7.08 3.95
N GLY A 67 -12.64 7.36 5.12
CA GLY A 67 -13.28 8.13 6.20
C GLY A 67 -14.50 7.46 6.84
N ASN A 68 -14.83 6.23 6.47
CA ASN A 68 -16.12 5.59 6.76
C ASN A 68 -17.34 6.31 6.15
N GLU A 69 -17.16 7.00 5.03
CA GLU A 69 -18.20 7.82 4.38
C GLU A 69 -18.48 7.38 2.93
N SER A 70 -19.61 7.82 2.37
CA SER A 70 -20.01 7.62 0.96
C SER A 70 -19.79 6.18 0.45
N LYS A 71 -20.32 5.20 1.17
CA LYS A 71 -20.14 3.77 0.85
C LYS A 71 -20.65 3.45 -0.56
N GLY A 72 -19.89 2.63 -1.29
CA GLY A 72 -20.22 2.22 -2.65
C GLY A 72 -19.87 3.24 -3.74
N THR A 73 -19.39 4.45 -3.39
CA THR A 73 -19.00 5.47 -4.39
C THR A 73 -17.50 5.69 -4.47
N LYS A 74 -16.71 4.99 -3.65
CA LYS A 74 -15.25 5.14 -3.56
C LYS A 74 -14.55 3.86 -3.99
N THR A 75 -13.46 3.99 -4.74
CA THR A 75 -12.64 2.85 -5.19
C THR A 75 -11.16 3.21 -5.17
N ALA A 76 -10.30 2.25 -4.84
CA ALA A 76 -8.86 2.33 -5.04
C ALA A 76 -8.45 1.23 -6.04
N ARG A 77 -7.82 1.62 -7.14
CA ARG A 77 -7.41 0.71 -8.22
C ARG A 77 -5.90 0.68 -8.31
N PHE A 78 -5.33 -0.51 -8.09
CA PHE A 78 -3.90 -0.78 -8.17
C PHE A 78 -3.59 -1.48 -9.49
N ALA A 79 -2.93 -0.78 -10.41
CA ALA A 79 -2.60 -1.31 -11.74
C ALA A 79 -1.18 -1.88 -11.74
N VAL A 80 -1.05 -3.22 -11.69
CA VAL A 80 0.25 -3.90 -11.70
C VAL A 80 0.71 -4.14 -13.14
N ARG A 81 1.90 -3.66 -13.49
CA ARG A 81 2.55 -3.99 -14.78
C ARG A 81 3.35 -5.27 -14.62
N VAL A 82 2.86 -6.35 -15.21
CA VAL A 82 3.49 -7.67 -15.14
C VAL A 82 4.50 -7.83 -16.28
N PRO A 83 5.81 -7.98 -16.00
CA PRO A 83 6.85 -8.01 -17.04
C PRO A 83 6.93 -9.34 -17.78
N GLN A 84 6.46 -10.43 -17.19
CA GLN A 84 6.53 -11.78 -17.75
C GLN A 84 5.20 -12.51 -17.53
N SER A 85 4.69 -13.22 -18.52
CA SER A 85 3.52 -14.07 -18.30
C SER A 85 3.87 -15.21 -17.33
N GLY A 86 2.97 -15.49 -16.39
CA GLY A 86 3.25 -16.46 -15.34
C GLY A 86 2.09 -16.62 -14.38
N ARG A 87 2.34 -17.31 -13.27
CA ARG A 87 1.41 -17.35 -12.14
C ARG A 87 1.93 -16.44 -11.04
N TYR A 88 1.06 -15.58 -10.54
CA TYR A 88 1.39 -14.60 -9.51
C TYR A 88 0.45 -14.78 -8.33
N GLU A 89 1.01 -14.86 -7.13
CA GLU A 89 0.22 -14.66 -5.93
C GLU A 89 -0.11 -13.17 -5.79
N VAL A 90 -1.39 -12.85 -5.74
CA VAL A 90 -1.84 -11.49 -5.47
C VAL A 90 -2.07 -11.36 -3.98
N ARG A 91 -1.40 -10.38 -3.37
CA ARG A 91 -1.49 -10.07 -1.95
C ARG A 91 -2.02 -8.65 -1.77
N LEU A 92 -2.80 -8.44 -0.71
CA LEU A 92 -3.32 -7.13 -0.33
C LEU A 92 -2.73 -6.72 1.01
N ALA A 93 -2.13 -5.54 1.07
CA ALA A 93 -1.76 -4.89 2.32
C ALA A 93 -2.88 -4.00 2.85
N TYR A 94 -3.07 -3.99 4.17
CA TYR A 94 -3.97 -3.05 4.84
C TYR A 94 -3.53 -2.75 6.26
N ALA A 95 -3.90 -1.56 6.76
CA ALA A 95 -3.65 -1.15 8.13
C ALA A 95 -4.77 -1.66 9.05
N MET A 96 -4.47 -2.73 9.79
CA MET A 96 -5.41 -3.35 10.73
C MET A 96 -5.76 -2.41 11.89
N ALA A 97 -7.06 -2.26 12.18
CA ALA A 97 -7.55 -1.63 13.40
C ALA A 97 -8.96 -2.13 13.76
N PRO A 98 -9.36 -2.10 15.05
CA PRO A 98 -10.68 -2.58 15.49
C PRO A 98 -11.88 -1.86 14.85
N ASN A 99 -11.69 -0.62 14.40
CA ASN A 99 -12.73 0.20 13.75
C ASN A 99 -12.78 0.03 12.22
N ARG A 100 -11.99 -0.88 11.63
CA ARG A 100 -12.03 -1.18 10.19
C ARG A 100 -13.27 -1.99 9.80
N ALA A 101 -13.54 -2.08 8.50
CA ALA A 101 -14.62 -2.91 7.98
C ALA A 101 -14.25 -4.39 8.02
N THR A 102 -15.24 -5.25 8.25
CA THR A 102 -15.05 -6.71 8.23
C THR A 102 -15.37 -7.34 6.88
N ASN A 103 -15.84 -6.54 5.93
CA ASN A 103 -16.43 -6.98 4.68
C ASN A 103 -16.05 -6.10 3.48
N VAL A 104 -14.78 -5.70 3.40
CA VAL A 104 -14.29 -4.87 2.28
C VAL A 104 -14.33 -5.68 0.98
N PRO A 105 -15.09 -5.25 -0.04
CA PRO A 105 -15.14 -5.92 -1.32
C PRO A 105 -13.85 -5.64 -2.10
N VAL A 106 -13.19 -6.69 -2.57
CA VAL A 106 -11.96 -6.60 -3.38
C VAL A 106 -12.15 -7.43 -4.63
N ALA A 107 -11.81 -6.88 -5.80
CA ALA A 107 -11.84 -7.60 -7.07
C ALA A 107 -10.44 -7.67 -7.68
N VAL A 108 -10.03 -8.87 -8.07
CA VAL A 108 -8.78 -9.12 -8.80
C VAL A 108 -9.14 -9.42 -10.24
N THR A 109 -8.74 -8.56 -11.17
CA THR A 109 -8.81 -8.83 -12.62
C THR A 109 -7.49 -9.43 -13.08
N HIS A 110 -7.56 -10.55 -13.78
CA HIS A 110 -6.43 -11.36 -14.23
C HIS A 110 -6.74 -11.94 -15.63
N ALA A 111 -5.79 -12.63 -16.26
CA ALA A 111 -5.90 -13.08 -17.65
C ALA A 111 -7.10 -14.02 -17.89
N ASP A 112 -7.41 -14.86 -16.90
CA ASP A 112 -8.53 -15.81 -16.96
C ASP A 112 -9.89 -15.19 -16.54
N GLY A 113 -9.95 -13.90 -16.17
CA GLY A 113 -11.19 -13.21 -15.79
C GLY A 113 -11.08 -12.34 -14.53
N ALA A 114 -12.14 -12.28 -13.75
CA ALA A 114 -12.16 -11.53 -12.50
C ALA A 114 -12.64 -12.41 -11.33
N LYS A 115 -12.04 -12.22 -10.15
CA LYS A 115 -12.43 -12.90 -8.92
C LYS A 115 -12.64 -11.90 -7.79
N SER A 116 -13.74 -12.05 -7.07
CA SER A 116 -14.11 -11.17 -5.95
C SER A 116 -13.86 -11.83 -4.59
N PHE A 117 -13.49 -11.00 -3.63
CA PHE A 117 -13.17 -11.35 -2.25
C PHE A 117 -13.87 -10.40 -1.29
N VAL A 118 -14.04 -10.88 -0.06
CA VAL A 118 -14.49 -10.08 1.07
C VAL A 118 -13.39 -10.15 2.12
N VAL A 119 -12.75 -9.01 2.38
CA VAL A 119 -11.60 -8.90 3.29
C VAL A 119 -12.04 -8.30 4.62
N ASN A 120 -11.60 -8.93 5.71
CA ASN A 120 -11.80 -8.42 7.06
C ASN A 120 -10.54 -7.69 7.52
N GLU A 121 -10.57 -6.36 7.47
CA GLU A 121 -9.44 -5.51 7.80
C GLU A 121 -9.22 -5.31 9.31
N ARG A 122 -10.00 -6.00 10.16
CA ARG A 122 -9.75 -6.06 11.61
C ARG A 122 -8.79 -7.18 11.99
N ARG A 123 -8.48 -8.09 11.06
CA ARG A 123 -7.56 -9.21 11.32
C ARG A 123 -6.13 -8.77 11.13
N VAL A 124 -5.23 -9.34 11.92
CA VAL A 124 -3.79 -9.20 11.67
C VAL A 124 -3.51 -9.94 10.36
N PRO A 125 -2.87 -9.31 9.36
CA PRO A 125 -2.48 -10.00 8.15
C PRO A 125 -1.47 -11.12 8.43
N ASP A 126 -1.59 -12.26 7.75
CA ASP A 126 -0.81 -13.47 8.06
C ASP A 126 0.59 -13.47 7.41
N ILE A 127 0.82 -12.65 6.38
CA ILE A 127 2.07 -12.59 5.62
C ILE A 127 2.80 -11.29 5.97
N ASP A 128 4.01 -11.40 6.52
CA ASP A 128 4.85 -10.28 6.96
C ASP A 128 4.13 -9.29 7.89
N ARG A 129 3.06 -9.75 8.54
CA ARG A 129 2.12 -8.95 9.37
C ARG A 129 1.48 -7.76 8.65
N ALA A 130 1.58 -7.70 7.32
CA ALA A 130 1.08 -6.61 6.50
C ALA A 130 0.14 -7.10 5.39
N PHE A 131 0.30 -8.33 4.90
CA PHE A 131 -0.38 -8.85 3.72
C PHE A 131 -1.33 -10.01 4.01
N VAL A 132 -2.43 -10.04 3.27
CA VAL A 132 -3.28 -11.22 3.09
C VAL A 132 -3.18 -11.72 1.65
N SER A 133 -3.22 -13.03 1.46
CA SER A 133 -3.29 -13.62 0.13
C SER A 133 -4.71 -13.56 -0.42
N LEU A 134 -4.86 -13.08 -1.66
CA LEU A 134 -6.08 -13.20 -2.45
C LEU A 134 -6.04 -14.44 -3.37
N GLY A 135 -4.94 -15.18 -3.35
CA GLY A 135 -4.73 -16.38 -4.15
C GLY A 135 -3.78 -16.17 -5.32
N VAL A 136 -3.65 -17.22 -6.13
CA VAL A 136 -2.73 -17.28 -7.26
C VAL A 136 -3.49 -17.19 -8.58
N PHE A 137 -3.04 -16.29 -9.46
CA PHE A 137 -3.70 -15.95 -10.72
C PHE A 137 -2.70 -15.97 -11.89
N ARG A 138 -3.22 -15.93 -13.11
CA ARG A 138 -2.45 -15.82 -14.36
C ARG A 138 -2.70 -14.50 -15.04
#